data_AF-A0A351CDK9-F1
#
_entry.id   AF-A0A351CDK9-F1
#
_cell.length_a   1.000
_cell.length_b   1.000
_cell.length_c   1.000
_cell.angle_alpha   90.00
_cell.angle_beta   90.00
_cell.angle_gamma   90.00
#
_symmetry.space_group_name_H-M   'P 1'
#
loop_
_entity.id
_entity.type
_entity.pdbx_description
1 polymer ?
#
loop_
_entity_poly.entity_id
_entity_poly.type
_entity_poly.pdbx_seq_one_letter_code
_entity_poly.pdbx_strand_id
1 'polypeptide(L)' 'MSMVKAIVLTGYGLNCDHETAYALELAGAVAHRLHINTLIQGAVDLTDFQIMVFGGGFS' A
#
# COMPACT_ATOMS: atom_id res chain seq x y z
N MET A 1 18.76 -5.39 10.25
CA MET A 1 17.32 -5.70 10.31
C MET A 1 16.77 -5.64 8.90
N SER A 2 15.93 -6.58 8.46
CA SER A 2 15.24 -6.46 7.18
C SER A 2 14.16 -5.38 7.28
N MET A 3 14.07 -4.52 6.27
CA MET A 3 13.03 -3.48 6.21
C MET A 3 11.70 -4.12 5.82
N VAL A 4 10.67 -3.96 6.65
CA VAL A 4 9.32 -4.46 6.36
C VAL A 4 8.68 -3.57 5.30
N LYS A 5 8.44 -4.09 4.10
CA LYS A 5 7.69 -3.40 3.05
C LYS A 5 6.19 -3.59 3.23
N ALA A 6 5.45 -2.49 3.09
CA ALA A 6 4.01 -2.44 3.13
C ALA A 6 3.46 -1.82 1.84
N ILE A 7 2.41 -2.41 1.28
CA ILE A 7 1.66 -1.84 0.16
C ILE A 7 0.32 -1.29 0.66
N VAL A 8 0.05 -0.03 0.33
CA VAL A 8 -1.24 0.62 0.54
C VAL A 8 -1.91 0.71 -0.83
N LEU A 9 -2.99 -0.06 -1.01
CA LEU A 9 -3.72 -0.08 -2.26
C LEU A 9 -4.47 1.24 -2.45
N THR A 10 -4.24 1.86 -3.59
CA THR A 10 -4.98 3.03 -4.08
C THR A 10 -5.87 2.61 -5.25
N GLY A 11 -6.86 3.44 -5.56
CA GLY A 11 -7.81 3.16 -6.62
C GLY A 11 -8.88 4.22 -6.66
N TYR A 12 -9.72 4.16 -7.69
CA TYR A 12 -10.88 5.05 -7.78
C TYR A 12 -11.77 4.88 -6.55
N GLY A 13 -12.17 6.01 -5.96
CA GLY A 13 -12.99 6.06 -4.77
C GLY A 13 -12.24 5.92 -3.44
N LEU A 14 -10.98 5.47 -3.41
CA LEU A 14 -10.18 5.44 -2.18
C LEU A 14 -9.60 6.82 -1.86
N ASN A 15 -9.55 7.20 -0.58
CA ASN A 15 -9.06 8.52 -0.16
C ASN A 15 -8.22 8.54 1.13
N CYS A 16 -8.04 7.38 1.78
CA CYS A 16 -7.31 7.27 3.04
C CYS A 16 -5.87 6.74 2.91
N ASP A 17 -5.29 6.79 1.71
CA ASP A 17 -4.02 6.14 1.40
C ASP A 17 -2.80 6.89 1.93
N HIS A 18 -2.89 8.22 2.08
CA HIS A 18 -1.80 9.06 2.58
C HIS A 18 -1.55 8.86 4.09
N GLU A 19 -2.60 8.96 4.90
CA GLU A 19 -2.51 8.79 6.36
C GLU A 19 -2.17 7.35 6.74
N THR A 20 -2.65 6.37 5.95
CA THR A 20 -2.33 4.96 6.14
C THR A 20 -0.84 4.71 5.88
N ALA A 21 -0.30 5.24 4.78
CA ALA A 21 1.13 5.14 4.48
C ALA A 21 1.98 5.82 5.57
N TYR A 22 1.58 7.02 6.01
CA TYR A 22 2.27 7.73 7.09
C TYR A 22 2.28 6.95 8.41
N ALA A 23 1.17 6.31 8.79
CA ALA A 23 1.10 5.49 10.00
C ALA A 23 2.03 4.27 9.92
N LEU A 24 2.15 3.63 8.76
CA LEU A 24 3.07 2.52 8.52
C LEU A 24 4.54 2.96 8.61
N GLU A 25 4.87 4.11 8.02
CA GLU A 25 6.21 4.70 8.09
C GLU A 25 6.58 5.04 9.54
N LEU A 26 5.65 5.62 10.31
CA LEU A 26 5.84 5.91 11.74
C LEU A 26 6.09 4.62 12.55
N ALA A 27 5.49 3.50 12.13
CA ALA A 27 5.72 2.19 12.72
C ALA A 27 7.01 1.48 12.24
N GLY A 28 7.79 2.11 11.37
CA GLY A 28 9.07 1.60 10.87
C GLY A 28 8.99 0.73 9.61
N ALA A 29 7.84 0.67 8.96
CA ALA A 29 7.70 0.02 7.66
C ALA A 29 8.08 0.97 6.51
N VAL A 30 8.40 0.41 5.34
CA VAL A 30 8.52 1.15 4.08
C VAL A 30 7.18 1.05 3.35
N ALA A 31 6.41 2.14 3.34
CA ALA A 31 5.09 2.17 2.72
C ALA A 31 5.16 2.52 1.23
N HIS A 32 4.44 1.76 0.42
CA HIS A 32 4.30 1.98 -1.02
C HIS A 32 2.82 2.17 -1.35
N ARG A 33 2.45 3.34 -1.85
CA ARG A 33 1.10 3.62 -2.33
C ARG A 33 1.02 3.25 -3.81
N LEU A 34 0.23 2.23 -4.13
CA LEU A 34 0.18 1.68 -5.49
C LEU A 34 -1.27 1.50 -5.93
N HIS A 35 -1.59 1.91 -7.15
CA HIS A 35 -2.94 1.71 -7.69
C HIS A 35 -3.17 0.24 -7.97
N ILE A 36 -4.34 -0.31 -7.63
CA ILE A 36 -4.68 -1.73 -7.85
C ILE A 36 -4.40 -2.23 -9.28
N ASN A 37 -4.50 -1.35 -10.29
CA ASN A 37 -4.22 -1.68 -11.67
C ASN A 37 -2.76 -2.07 -11.91
N THR A 38 -1.80 -1.58 -11.12
CA THR A 38 -0.39 -1.98 -11.26
C THR A 38 -0.18 -3.44 -10.86
N LEU A 39 -0.99 -3.96 -9.92
CA LEU A 39 -1.00 -5.38 -9.55
C LEU A 39 -1.69 -6.23 -10.63
N ILE A 40 -2.85 -5.78 -11.11
CA ILE A 40 -3.60 -6.48 -12.17
C ILE A 40 -2.75 -6.61 -13.44
N GLN A 41 -1.95 -5.60 -13.75
CA GLN A 41 -1.04 -5.58 -14.90
C GLN A 41 0.26 -6.36 -14.67
N GLY A 42 0.51 -6.87 -13.46
CA GLY A 42 1.74 -7.58 -13.12
C GLY A 42 2.99 -6.69 -13.06
N ALA A 43 2.83 -5.38 -12.96
CA ALA A 43 3.97 -4.44 -12.81
C ALA A 43 4.59 -4.49 -11.41
N VAL A 44 3.83 -5.01 -10.43
CA VAL A 44 4.25 -5.20 -9.03
C VAL A 44 3.75 -6.57 -8.57
N ASP A 45 4.61 -7.33 -7.89
CA ASP A 45 4.26 -8.62 -7.29
C ASP A 45 3.89 -8.42 -5.81
N LEU A 46 2.79 -9.04 -5.36
CA LEU A 46 2.36 -8.99 -3.96
C LEU A 46 3.35 -9.67 -3.01
N THR A 47 4.14 -10.63 -3.51
CA THR A 47 5.14 -11.36 -2.72
C THR A 47 6.33 -10.49 -2.29
N ASP A 48 6.51 -9.30 -2.89
CA ASP A 48 7.50 -8.31 -2.48
C ASP A 48 7.15 -7.60 -1.16
N PHE A 49 5.93 -7.79 -0.65
CA PHE A 49 5.40 -7.07 0.52
C PHE A 49 5.01 -8.03 1.63
N GLN A 50 5.20 -7.58 2.88
CA GLN A 50 4.84 -8.32 4.08
C GLN A 50 3.52 -7.82 4.68
N ILE A 51 3.12 -6.60 4.32
CA ILE A 51 1.89 -5.96 4.76
C ILE A 51 1.16 -5.46 3.53
N MET A 52 -0.14 -5.74 3.43
CA MET A 52 -1.04 -5.19 2.43
C MET A 52 -2.20 -4.50 3.14
N VAL A 53 -2.53 -3.28 2.72
CA VAL A 53 -3.62 -2.51 3.30
C VAL A 53 -4.63 -2.15 2.22
N PHE A 54 -5.90 -2.49 2.51
CA PHE A 54 -7.05 -1.96 1.80
C PHE A 54 -7.47 -0.67 2.49
N GLY A 55 -7.18 0.47 1.84
CA GLY A 55 -7.52 1.78 2.37
C GLY A 55 -9.02 2.04 2.41
N GLY A 56 -9.44 2.98 3.26
CA GLY A 56 -10.81 3.49 3.27
C GLY A 56 -11.09 4.49 2.13
N GLY A 57 -12.37 4.81 1.96
CA GLY A 57 -12.85 5.84 1.06
C GLY A 57 -14.32 5.67 0.70
N PHE A 58 -14.67 6.13 -0.50
CA PHE A 58 -15.98 6.11 -1.14
C PHE A 58 -15.89 5.37 -2.49
N SER A 59 -15.35 4.14 -2.49
CA SER A 59 -15.31 3.27 -3.67
C SER A 59 -16.62 2.52 -3.90
#